data_AF-A0A519LM69-F1
#
_entry.id   AF-A0A519LM69-F1
#
_cell.length_a   1.000
_cell.length_b   1.000
_cell.length_c   1.000
_cell.angle_alpha   90.00
_cell.angle_beta   90.00
_cell.angle_gamma   90.00
#
_symmetry.space_group_name_H-M   'P 1'
#
loop_
_entity.id
_entity.type
_entity.pdbx_description
1 polymer ?
#
loop_
_entity_poly.entity_id
_entity_poly.type
_entity_poly.pdbx_seq_one_letter_code
_entity_poly.pdbx_strand_id
1 'polypeptide(L)'
;YIQPCNKLVKTVTHHSKFFRGDLSTIYEQLQMEKEAEPKYIPYHFLFSKDVPEHVLLCYLKNDKLVTEYIKIDGSGFTFHDALFVVFDELIRFFKREQNKPDYISYIQSSKKPYVELIFDDNEDFFLSSRRRKRPEHPILMQ
;
A
#
# COMPACT_ATOMS: atom_id res chain seq x y z
N TYR A 1 -10.49 11.55 19.64
CA TYR A 1 -9.56 11.24 18.54
C TYR A 1 -9.36 9.77 18.22
N ILE A 2 -9.56 8.81 19.14
CA ILE A 2 -9.38 7.36 18.87
C ILE A 2 -10.57 6.72 18.11
N GLN A 3 -11.80 7.20 18.36
CA GLN A 3 -13.02 6.63 17.80
C GLN A 3 -13.12 6.64 16.25
N PRO A 4 -12.72 7.70 15.53
CA PRO A 4 -12.77 7.73 14.06
C PRO A 4 -11.84 6.69 13.43
N CYS A 5 -10.59 6.57 13.91
CA CYS A 5 -9.63 5.60 13.39
C CYS A 5 -10.11 4.15 13.59
N ASN A 6 -10.74 3.85 14.73
CA ASN A 6 -11.29 2.50 14.98
C ASN A 6 -12.36 2.11 13.95
N LYS A 7 -13.19 3.07 13.51
CA LYS A 7 -14.19 2.81 12.46
C LYS A 7 -13.52 2.52 11.12
N LEU A 8 -12.51 3.30 10.74
CA LEU A 8 -11.77 3.11 9.49
C LEU A 8 -11.03 1.77 9.46
N VAL A 9 -10.35 1.43 10.55
CA VAL A 9 -9.68 0.12 10.71
C VAL A 9 -10.69 -1.02 10.58
N LYS A 10 -11.87 -0.91 11.22
CA LYS A 10 -12.94 -1.91 11.07
C LYS A 10 -13.44 -2.01 9.63
N THR A 11 -13.60 -0.90 8.93
CA THR A 11 -14.00 -0.91 7.51
C THR A 11 -13.01 -1.71 6.67
N VAL A 12 -11.71 -1.55 6.91
CA VAL A 12 -10.68 -2.31 6.19
C VAL A 12 -10.71 -3.80 6.57
N THR A 13 -10.77 -4.14 7.87
CA THR A 13 -10.72 -5.56 8.30
C THR A 13 -11.93 -6.40 7.89
N HIS A 14 -13.09 -5.77 7.71
CA HIS A 14 -14.31 -6.44 7.26
C HIS A 14 -14.45 -6.47 5.74
N HIS A 15 -13.55 -5.81 4.99
CA HIS A 15 -13.57 -5.83 3.54
C HIS A 15 -13.22 -7.23 3.02
N SER A 16 -13.91 -7.71 1.98
CA SER A 16 -13.73 -9.07 1.44
C SER A 16 -12.33 -9.35 0.89
N LYS A 17 -11.61 -8.30 0.51
CA LYS A 17 -10.20 -8.35 0.09
C LYS A 17 -9.19 -8.16 1.23
N PHE A 18 -9.63 -8.09 2.49
CA PHE A 18 -8.69 -8.10 3.62
C PHE A 18 -8.06 -9.48 3.78
N PHE A 19 -6.73 -9.52 3.75
CA PHE A 19 -5.92 -10.69 3.98
C PHE A 19 -5.44 -10.72 5.43
N ARG A 20 -5.68 -11.85 6.11
CA ARG A 20 -5.33 -12.02 7.53
C ARG A 20 -3.91 -12.54 7.76
N GLY A 21 -3.20 -12.90 6.70
CA GLY A 21 -1.80 -13.33 6.77
C GLY A 21 -0.82 -12.16 6.70
N ASP A 22 0.41 -12.49 6.34
CA ASP A 22 1.53 -11.55 6.32
C ASP A 22 1.98 -11.24 4.88
N LEU A 23 2.85 -10.24 4.74
CA LEU A 23 3.41 -9.88 3.44
C LEU A 23 4.24 -11.01 2.81
N SER A 24 4.77 -11.94 3.62
CA SER A 24 5.48 -13.13 3.12
C SER A 24 4.54 -14.14 2.45
N THR A 25 3.29 -14.25 2.90
CA THR A 25 2.33 -15.26 2.40
C THR A 25 1.32 -14.70 1.40
N ILE A 26 1.17 -13.38 1.32
CA ILE A 26 0.23 -12.76 0.39
C ILE A 26 0.61 -12.98 -1.08
N TYR A 27 1.90 -13.11 -1.38
CA TYR A 27 2.36 -13.35 -2.73
C TYR A 27 1.81 -14.66 -3.30
N GLU A 28 1.87 -15.74 -2.51
CA GLU A 28 1.35 -17.05 -2.89
C GLU A 28 -0.16 -16.98 -3.15
N GLN A 29 -0.93 -16.30 -2.28
CA GLN A 29 -2.36 -16.10 -2.47
C GLN A 29 -2.67 -15.35 -3.77
N LEU A 30 -1.93 -14.28 -4.06
CA LEU A 30 -2.11 -13.50 -5.29
C LEU A 30 -1.72 -14.30 -6.53
N GLN A 31 -0.69 -15.13 -6.45
CA GLN A 31 -0.27 -16.01 -7.54
C GLN A 31 -1.34 -17.07 -7.84
N MET A 32 -1.89 -17.71 -6.82
CA MET A 32 -3.00 -18.67 -6.98
C MET A 32 -4.22 -18.02 -7.66
N GLU A 33 -4.60 -16.81 -7.26
CA GLU A 33 -5.69 -16.06 -7.92
C GLU A 33 -5.34 -15.68 -9.36
N LYS A 34 -4.08 -15.34 -9.63
CA LYS A 34 -3.63 -14.99 -10.98
C LYS A 34 -3.66 -16.20 -11.92
N GLU A 35 -3.24 -17.36 -11.45
CA GLU A 35 -3.27 -18.60 -12.21
C GLU A 35 -4.71 -19.05 -12.49
N ALA A 36 -5.61 -18.87 -11.53
CA ALA A 36 -7.03 -19.16 -11.69
C ALA A 36 -7.71 -18.20 -12.70
N GLU A 37 -7.35 -16.91 -12.69
CA GLU A 37 -7.90 -15.92 -13.62
C GLU A 37 -6.82 -14.98 -14.20
N PRO A 38 -6.10 -15.40 -15.27
CA PRO A 38 -4.95 -14.65 -15.80
C PRO A 38 -5.25 -13.25 -16.32
N LYS A 39 -6.50 -12.95 -16.68
CA LYS A 39 -6.92 -11.63 -17.15
C LYS A 39 -7.15 -10.64 -16.02
N TYR A 40 -7.38 -11.13 -14.81
CA TYR A 40 -7.65 -10.34 -13.63
C TYR A 40 -6.34 -9.91 -12.94
N ILE A 41 -6.36 -8.75 -12.28
CA ILE A 41 -5.27 -8.28 -11.43
C ILE A 41 -5.69 -8.56 -9.99
N PRO A 42 -5.23 -9.67 -9.37
CA PRO A 42 -5.58 -9.98 -8.00
C PRO A 42 -4.97 -8.96 -7.06
N TYR A 43 -5.71 -8.60 -6.01
CA TYR A 43 -5.29 -7.64 -5.01
C TYR A 43 -5.91 -7.95 -3.64
N HIS A 44 -5.17 -7.58 -2.60
CA HIS A 44 -5.54 -7.76 -1.20
C HIS A 44 -5.00 -6.62 -0.33
N PHE A 45 -5.59 -6.49 0.86
CA PHE A 45 -5.18 -5.52 1.88
C PHE A 45 -4.67 -6.22 3.13
N LEU A 46 -3.62 -5.71 3.73
CA LEU A 46 -3.19 -6.11 5.09
C LEU A 46 -2.69 -4.88 5.85
N PHE A 47 -2.61 -4.95 7.18
CA PHE A 47 -1.92 -3.91 7.93
C PHE A 47 -0.41 -4.08 7.83
N SER A 48 0.31 -2.97 7.68
CA SER A 48 1.76 -2.98 7.80
C SER A 48 2.15 -3.23 9.26
N LYS A 49 3.02 -4.22 9.50
CA LYS A 49 3.64 -4.44 10.81
C LYS A 49 4.69 -3.35 11.12
N ASP A 50 5.33 -2.82 10.09
CA ASP A 50 6.41 -1.84 10.21
C ASP A 50 5.88 -0.43 10.43
N VAL A 51 4.74 -0.09 9.80
CA VAL A 51 4.14 1.24 9.88
C VAL A 51 2.65 1.09 10.26
N PRO A 52 2.30 1.05 11.56
CA PRO A 52 0.96 0.69 12.04
C PRO A 52 -0.18 1.58 11.54
N GLU A 53 0.13 2.82 11.15
CA GLU A 53 -0.83 3.76 10.55
C GLU A 53 -1.10 3.50 9.06
N HIS A 54 -0.52 2.46 8.46
CA HIS A 54 -0.70 2.11 7.05
C HIS A 54 -1.33 0.75 6.84
N VAL A 55 -2.23 0.73 5.86
CA VAL A 55 -2.68 -0.48 5.17
C VAL A 55 -1.86 -0.62 3.91
N LEU A 56 -1.42 -1.84 3.64
CA LEU A 56 -0.77 -2.21 2.40
C LEU A 56 -1.83 -2.68 1.40
N LEU A 57 -1.86 -2.08 0.22
CA LEU A 57 -2.52 -2.62 -0.96
C LEU A 57 -1.49 -3.43 -1.75
N CYS A 58 -1.65 -4.74 -1.78
CA CYS A 58 -0.78 -5.66 -2.50
C CYS A 58 -1.52 -6.24 -3.69
N TYR A 59 -0.90 -6.22 -4.87
CA TYR A 59 -1.48 -6.79 -6.09
C TYR A 59 -0.43 -7.32 -7.03
N LEU A 60 -0.82 -8.26 -7.90
CA LEU A 60 0.08 -8.88 -8.87
C LEU A 60 -0.16 -8.34 -10.28
N LYS A 61 0.83 -7.62 -10.81
CA LYS A 61 0.77 -7.05 -12.16
C LYS A 61 1.95 -7.58 -12.99
N ASN A 62 1.65 -8.29 -14.07
CA ASN A 62 2.65 -8.95 -14.92
C ASN A 62 3.64 -9.78 -14.07
N ASP A 63 3.08 -10.58 -13.15
CA ASP A 63 3.82 -11.47 -12.24
C ASP A 63 4.79 -10.76 -11.28
N LYS A 64 4.66 -9.44 -11.15
CA LYS A 64 5.39 -8.64 -10.17
C LYS A 64 4.46 -8.24 -9.04
N LEU A 65 4.89 -8.52 -7.81
CA LEU A 65 4.23 -8.03 -6.61
C LEU A 65 4.43 -6.52 -6.52
N VAL A 66 3.33 -5.79 -6.50
CA VAL A 66 3.33 -4.36 -6.21
C VAL A 66 2.67 -4.15 -4.86
N THR A 67 3.34 -3.36 -4.02
CA THR A 67 2.86 -2.99 -2.69
C THR A 67 2.79 -1.48 -2.61
N GLU A 68 1.61 -0.98 -2.28
CA GLU A 68 1.33 0.45 -2.13
C GLU A 68 0.79 0.73 -0.73
N TYR A 69 1.02 1.94 -0.23
CA TYR A 69 0.71 2.31 1.15
C TYR A 69 -0.50 3.24 1.18
N ILE A 70 -1.48 2.86 2.01
CA ILE A 70 -2.67 3.66 2.31
C ILE A 70 -2.55 4.10 3.76
N LYS A 71 -2.33 5.39 3.99
CA LYS A 71 -2.28 5.93 5.35
C LYS A 71 -3.70 6.07 5.89
N ILE A 72 -3.92 5.64 7.13
CA ILE A 72 -5.16 5.83 7.87
C ILE A 72 -4.92 6.90 8.94
N ASP A 73 -5.78 7.91 8.96
CA ASP A 73 -5.84 8.86 10.07
C ASP A 73 -7.29 9.23 10.41
N GLY A 74 -7.49 10.18 11.33
CA GLY A 74 -8.83 10.58 11.74
C GLY A 74 -9.68 11.23 10.64
N SER A 75 -9.07 11.60 9.50
CA SER A 75 -9.74 12.23 8.36
C SER A 75 -10.17 11.23 7.28
N GLY A 76 -9.48 10.09 7.16
CA GLY A 76 -9.83 9.04 6.21
C GLY A 76 -8.63 8.20 5.77
N PHE A 77 -8.62 7.86 4.49
CA PHE A 77 -7.60 7.07 3.81
C PHE A 77 -6.83 7.98 2.85
N THR A 78 -5.57 8.27 3.15
CA THR A 78 -4.70 8.96 2.21
C THR A 78 -3.99 7.93 1.34
N PHE A 79 -4.21 8.01 0.03
CA PHE A 79 -3.61 7.14 -0.95
C PHE A 79 -3.04 7.99 -2.08
N HIS A 80 -1.73 7.87 -2.28
CA HIS A 80 -0.94 8.80 -3.10
C HIS A 80 -1.11 10.22 -2.57
N ASP A 81 -1.59 11.14 -3.39
CA ASP A 81 -1.84 12.54 -3.03
C ASP A 81 -3.35 12.84 -2.86
N ALA A 82 -4.18 11.80 -2.72
CA ALA A 82 -5.64 11.92 -2.58
C ALA A 82 -6.14 11.41 -1.23
N LEU A 83 -7.07 12.16 -0.63
CA LEU A 83 -7.79 11.76 0.58
C LEU A 83 -9.16 11.17 0.21
N PHE A 84 -9.43 9.97 0.72
CA PHE A 84 -10.70 9.27 0.56
C PHE A 84 -11.37 9.10 1.92
N VAL A 85 -12.63 9.50 2.04
CA VAL A 85 -13.40 9.29 3.29
C VAL A 85 -14.02 7.89 3.31
N VAL A 86 -14.34 7.35 2.13
CA VAL A 86 -14.98 6.03 1.95
C VAL A 86 -13.97 5.07 1.32
N PHE A 87 -13.72 3.94 1.97
CA PHE A 87 -12.73 2.96 1.50
C PHE A 87 -13.05 2.42 0.10
N ASP A 88 -14.33 2.15 -0.19
CA ASP A 88 -14.75 1.65 -1.52
C ASP A 88 -14.46 2.65 -2.65
N GLU A 89 -14.44 3.96 -2.37
CA GLU A 89 -14.11 4.98 -3.38
C GLU A 89 -12.62 4.92 -3.74
N LEU A 90 -11.76 4.71 -2.75
CA LEU A 90 -10.33 4.44 -2.96
C LEU A 90 -10.14 3.20 -3.83
N ILE A 91 -10.88 2.12 -3.55
CA ILE A 91 -10.80 0.88 -4.34
C ILE A 91 -11.26 1.10 -5.78
N ARG A 92 -12.35 1.85 -5.99
CA ARG A 92 -12.83 2.20 -7.34
C ARG A 92 -11.82 3.06 -8.08
N PHE A 93 -11.18 4.02 -7.39
CA PHE A 93 -10.09 4.82 -7.94
C PHE A 93 -8.94 3.91 -8.38
N PHE A 94 -8.41 3.06 -7.48
CA PHE A 94 -7.36 2.10 -7.80
C PHE A 94 -7.69 1.26 -9.03
N LYS A 95 -8.86 0.61 -9.06
CA LYS A 95 -9.29 -0.26 -10.16
C LYS A 95 -9.31 0.46 -11.52
N ARG A 96 -9.69 1.72 -11.52
CA ARG A 96 -9.78 2.57 -12.71
C ARG A 96 -8.42 3.08 -13.18
N GLU A 97 -7.54 3.43 -12.24
CA GLU A 97 -6.27 4.11 -12.56
C GLU A 97 -5.09 3.16 -12.75
N GLN A 98 -5.09 1.97 -12.12
CA GLN A 98 -3.94 1.05 -12.08
C GLN A 98 -3.32 0.65 -13.44
N ASN A 99 -4.07 0.78 -14.54
CA ASN A 99 -3.62 0.44 -15.89
C ASN A 99 -3.20 1.66 -16.72
N LYS A 100 -3.39 2.89 -16.22
CA LYS A 100 -3.02 4.11 -16.93
C LYS A 100 -1.50 4.32 -16.89
N PRO A 101 -0.91 4.87 -17.97
CA PRO A 101 0.53 5.13 -18.03
C PRO A 101 0.99 6.06 -16.90
N ASP A 102 0.24 7.13 -16.62
CA ASP A 102 0.57 8.10 -15.58
C ASP A 102 0.64 7.46 -14.18
N TYR A 103 -0.29 6.54 -13.90
CA TYR A 103 -0.28 5.77 -12.66
C TYR A 103 0.97 4.89 -12.58
N ILE A 104 1.32 4.19 -13.66
CA ILE A 104 2.50 3.33 -13.69
C ILE A 104 3.77 4.15 -13.47
N SER A 105 3.88 5.31 -14.13
CA SER A 105 4.99 6.24 -13.93
C SER A 105 5.04 6.79 -12.51
N TYR A 106 3.89 7.08 -11.90
CA TYR A 106 3.81 7.44 -10.48
C TYR A 106 4.39 6.33 -9.60
N ILE A 107 3.96 5.08 -9.76
CA ILE A 107 4.47 3.95 -8.97
C ILE A 107 5.98 3.72 -9.15
N GLN A 108 6.50 3.91 -10.36
CA GLN A 108 7.93 3.75 -10.63
C GLN A 108 8.78 4.88 -10.03
N SER A 109 8.21 6.09 -9.94
CA SER A 109 8.89 7.27 -9.39
C SER A 109 8.64 7.49 -7.90
N SER A 110 7.58 6.89 -7.34
CA SER A 110 7.18 7.06 -5.95
C SER A 110 8.18 6.35 -5.04
N LYS A 111 8.65 7.09 -4.04
CA LYS A 111 9.52 6.53 -3.01
C LYS A 111 8.62 5.83 -2.00
N LYS A 112 8.78 4.51 -1.84
CA LYS A 112 8.08 3.74 -0.80
C LYS A 112 8.27 4.43 0.55
N PRO A 113 7.21 4.67 1.34
CA PRO A 113 7.35 5.13 2.71
C PRO A 113 7.96 3.98 3.56
N TYR A 114 9.30 3.88 3.56
CA TYR A 114 10.20 3.19 4.51
C TYR A 114 9.69 1.83 5.06
N VAL A 115 10.18 0.65 4.67
CA VAL A 115 11.55 0.09 4.65
C VAL A 115 11.73 -0.72 3.35
N GLU A 116 12.92 -0.67 2.73
CA GLU A 116 13.25 -1.55 1.60
C GLU A 116 13.27 -3.02 2.08
N LEU A 117 12.24 -3.80 1.73
CA LEU A 117 12.38 -5.25 1.67
C LEU A 117 13.14 -5.56 0.38
N ILE A 118 14.46 -5.70 0.53
CA ILE A 118 15.31 -6.30 -0.50
C ILE A 118 15.05 -7.80 -0.42
N PHE A 119 14.47 -8.35 -1.49
CA PHE A 119 14.47 -9.80 -1.69
C PHE A 119 15.87 -10.16 -2.19
N ASP A 120 16.71 -10.67 -1.29
CA ASP A 120 17.91 -11.40 -1.70
C ASP A 120 17.52 -12.88 -1.70
N ASP A 121 17.93 -13.62 -2.74
CA ASP A 121 17.69 -15.06 -2.88
C ASP A 121 18.45 -15.89 -1.81
N ASN A 122 19.12 -15.24 -0.86
CA ASN A 122 19.83 -15.84 0.26
C ASN A 122 19.24 -15.35 1.59
N GLU A 123 18.82 -16.30 2.43
CA GLU A 123 18.09 -16.15 3.70
C GLU A 123 18.79 -15.29 4.78
N ASP A 124 18.86 -13.97 4.62
CA ASP A 124 19.22 -13.09 5.74
C ASP A 124 18.49 -11.74 5.71
N PHE A 125 17.57 -11.58 6.65
CA PHE A 125 16.76 -10.37 6.86
C PHE A 125 17.61 -9.29 7.54
N PHE A 126 18.06 -8.26 6.83
CA PHE A 126 18.78 -7.13 7.45
C PHE A 126 18.11 -5.77 7.24
N LEU A 127 18.01 -5.02 8.34
CA LEU A 127 17.43 -3.68 8.43
C LEU A 127 18.49 -2.61 8.10
N SER A 128 18.27 -1.82 7.04
CA SER A 128 19.09 -0.61 6.79
C SER A 128 18.30 0.65 7.11
N SER A 129 18.63 1.29 8.24
CA SER A 129 18.07 2.60 8.62
C SER A 129 18.97 3.73 8.16
N ARG A 130 18.76 4.26 6.95
CA ARG A 130 19.26 5.60 6.58
C ARG A 130 18.33 6.71 7.09
N ARG A 131 18.56 7.16 8.33
CA ARG A 131 18.03 8.44 8.81
C ARG A 131 18.43 9.55 7.82
N ARG A 132 17.46 10.28 7.26
CA ARG A 132 17.74 11.55 6.58
C ARG A 132 16.97 12.71 7.21
N LYS A 133 17.72 13.80 7.40
CA LYS A 133 17.31 15.10 7.92
C LYS A 133 16.14 15.65 7.10
N ARG A 134 15.16 16.27 7.77
CA ARG A 134 14.07 17.01 7.13
C ARG A 134 14.64 18.03 6.14
N PRO A 135 14.03 18.19 4.95
CA PRO A 135 14.32 19.36 4.13
C PRO A 135 13.81 20.62 4.84
N GLU A 136 14.68 21.60 5.03
CA GLU A 136 14.29 22.94 5.45
C GLU A 136 13.58 23.61 4.27
N HIS A 137 12.30 23.94 4.42
CA HIS A 137 11.62 24.81 3.47
C HIS A 137 12.21 26.22 3.56
N PRO A 138 12.58 26.86 2.44
CA PRO A 138 12.99 28.27 2.48
C PRO A 138 11.77 29.13 2.81
N ILE A 139 11.90 29.91 3.89
CA ILE A 139 10.95 30.97 4.25
C ILE A 139 11.05 32.04 3.15
N LEU A 140 9.97 32.26 2.41
CA LEU A 140 9.84 33.44 1.55
C LEU A 140 9.76 34.66 2.47
N MET A 141 10.82 35.46 2.53
CA MET A 141 10.74 36.83 3.06
C MET A 141 10.10 37.73 2.00
N GLN A 142 9.02 38.41 2.39
CA GLN A 142 8.64 39.71 1.81
C GLN A 142 9.14 40.82 2.72
#